data_AF-A0A094KQS3-F1
#
_entry.id   AF-A0A094KQS3-F1
#
_cell.length_a   1.000
_cell.length_b   1.000
_cell.length_c   1.000
_cell.angle_alpha   90.00
_cell.angle_beta   90.00
_cell.angle_gamma   90.00
#
_symmetry.space_group_name_H-M   'P 1'
#
loop_
_entity.id
_entity.type
_entity.pdbx_description
1 polymer ?
#
loop_
_entity_poly.entity_id
_entity_poly.type
_entity_poly.pdbx_seq_one_letter_code
_entity_poly.pdbx_strand_id
1 'polypeptide(L)' 'MSGKVEDRTGTPIEEGDTVFTKIRGGKREGEAYKIDMNEEEAKRDHVKHPPKVLFKDQHGHDVAHNPETLEVVNKEHID' A
#
# COMPACT_ATOMS: atom_id res chain seq x y z
N MET A 1 -12.91 6.13 12.52
CA MET A 1 -11.60 5.83 13.13
C MET A 1 -10.55 6.19 12.09
N SER A 2 -9.87 7.33 12.21
CA SER A 2 -8.67 7.60 11.42
C SER A 2 -7.50 6.86 12.07
N GLY A 3 -7.49 5.53 11.91
CA GLY A 3 -6.38 4.70 12.35
C GLY A 3 -5.19 4.93 11.43
N LYS A 4 -3.99 5.03 11.99
CA LYS A 4 -2.76 5.00 11.19
C LYS A 4 -2.73 3.67 10.44
N VAL A 5 -2.48 3.71 9.13
CA VAL A 5 -2.21 2.51 8.35
C VAL A 5 -0.74 2.20 8.52
N GLU A 6 -0.44 1.00 9.00
CA GLU A 6 0.92 0.57 9.28
C GLU A 6 1.25 -0.67 8.44
N ASP A 7 2.52 -0.78 8.09
CA ASP A 7 3.06 -1.97 7.48
C ASP A 7 3.23 -3.11 8.51
N ARG A 8 3.74 -4.25 8.07
CA ARG A 8 3.94 -5.42 8.94
C ARG A 8 4.90 -5.21 10.12
N THR A 9 5.67 -4.12 10.10
CA THR A 9 6.67 -3.76 11.12
C THR A 9 6.17 -2.68 12.08
N GLY A 10 4.95 -2.16 11.86
CA GLY A 10 4.42 -1.02 12.59
C GLY A 10 4.88 0.33 12.05
N THR A 11 5.52 0.36 10.86
CA THR A 11 5.89 1.61 10.20
C THR A 11 4.65 2.20 9.53
N PRO A 12 4.27 3.46 9.79
CA PRO A 12 3.16 4.09 9.09
C PRO A 12 3.38 4.05 7.59
N ILE A 13 2.32 3.85 6.80
CA ILE A 13 2.35 3.95 5.33
C ILE A 13 1.60 5.23 4.95
N GLU A 14 2.24 6.04 4.12
CA GLU A 14 1.69 7.26 3.55
C GLU A 14 1.71 7.18 2.02
N GLU A 15 0.91 8.02 1.35
CA GLU A 15 1.03 8.19 -0.10
C GLU A 15 2.42 8.75 -0.42
N GLY A 16 3.06 8.26 -1.49
CA GLY A 16 4.46 8.56 -1.83
C GLY A 16 5.48 7.55 -1.28
N ASP A 17 5.11 6.76 -0.26
CA ASP A 17 6.02 5.74 0.26
C ASP A 17 6.23 4.61 -0.74
N THR A 18 7.47 4.15 -0.89
CA THR A 18 7.73 2.90 -1.62
C THR A 18 7.44 1.72 -0.71
N VAL A 19 6.48 0.90 -1.11
CA VAL A 19 6.07 -0.32 -0.42
C VAL A 19 6.52 -1.57 -1.17
N PHE A 20 6.76 -2.64 -0.43
CA PHE A 20 7.27 -3.91 -0.94
C PHE A 20 6.48 -5.09 -0.36
N THR A 21 6.27 -6.11 -1.18
CA THR A 21 5.91 -7.45 -0.70
C THR A 21 6.58 -8.55 -1.50
N LYS A 22 6.97 -9.63 -0.81
CA LYS A 22 7.62 -10.79 -1.41
C LYS A 22 6.58 -11.80 -1.87
N ILE A 23 6.75 -12.32 -3.09
CA ILE A 23 5.97 -13.45 -3.62
C ILE A 23 6.92 -14.60 -4.01
N ARG A 24 6.38 -15.78 -4.28
CA ARG A 24 7.20 -16.90 -4.78
C ARG A 24 7.80 -16.53 -6.13
N GLY A 25 9.14 -16.47 -6.21
CA GLY A 25 9.85 -16.17 -7.45
C GLY A 25 9.95 -14.68 -7.80
N GLY A 26 9.59 -13.76 -6.89
CA GLY A 26 9.71 -12.34 -7.18
C GLY A 26 9.25 -11.44 -6.04
N LYS A 27 8.95 -10.19 -6.41
CA LYS A 27 8.42 -9.17 -5.53
C LYS A 27 7.39 -8.32 -6.26
N ARG A 28 6.60 -7.57 -5.50
CA ARG A 28 5.88 -6.40 -5.97
C ARG A 28 6.36 -5.23 -5.16
N GLU A 29 6.90 -4.24 -5.83
CA GLU A 29 7.46 -3.04 -5.22
C GLU A 29 7.05 -1.82 -6.03
N GLY A 30 6.64 -0.77 -5.35
CA GLY A 30 6.25 0.47 -5.99
C GLY A 30 5.77 1.52 -5.01
N GLU A 31 5.56 2.73 -5.53
CA GLU A 31 5.09 3.89 -4.78
C GLU A 31 3.59 3.78 -4.50
N ALA A 32 3.21 3.91 -3.23
CA ALA A 32 1.82 3.98 -2.81
C ALA A 32 1.20 5.28 -3.30
N TYR A 33 0.30 5.21 -4.29
CA TYR A 33 -0.36 6.41 -4.82
C TYR A 33 -1.69 6.70 -4.12
N LYS A 34 -2.24 5.73 -3.38
CA LYS A 34 -3.49 5.89 -2.64
C LYS A 34 -3.63 4.85 -1.52
N ILE A 35 -4.31 5.23 -0.45
CA ILE A 35 -4.73 4.32 0.62
C ILE A 35 -6.25 4.38 0.77
N ASP A 36 -6.93 3.30 0.43
CA ASP A 36 -8.37 3.18 0.66
C ASP A 36 -8.64 2.80 2.12
N MET A 37 -9.32 3.68 2.84
CA MET A 37 -9.56 3.58 4.29
C MET A 37 -10.96 3.08 4.63
N ASN A 38 -11.90 3.17 3.70
CA ASN A 38 -13.31 2.84 3.92
C ASN A 38 -13.94 2.14 2.72
N GLU A 39 -15.12 1.56 2.95
CA GLU A 39 -15.84 0.77 1.93
C GLU A 39 -16.27 1.61 0.71
N GLU A 40 -16.50 2.92 0.87
CA GLU A 40 -16.87 3.79 -0.25
C GLU A 40 -15.70 4.01 -1.21
N GLU A 41 -14.51 4.29 -0.68
CA GLU A 41 -13.25 4.35 -1.42
C GLU A 41 -12.94 3.01 -2.08
N ALA A 42 -12.99 1.91 -1.31
CA ALA A 42 -12.72 0.57 -1.80
C ALA A 42 -13.65 0.20 -2.98
N LYS A 43 -14.94 0.57 -2.89
CA LYS A 43 -15.91 0.34 -3.95
C LYS A 43 -15.61 1.17 -5.21
N ARG A 44 -15.21 2.44 -5.06
CA ARG A 44 -14.82 3.30 -6.20
C ARG A 44 -13.62 2.72 -6.95
N ASP A 45 -12.68 2.16 -6.21
CA ASP A 45 -11.44 1.61 -6.77
C ASP A 45 -11.53 0.10 -7.08
N HIS A 46 -12.72 -0.48 -6.96
CA HIS A 46 -13.01 -1.90 -7.24
C HIS A 46 -12.17 -2.89 -6.40
N VAL A 47 -11.77 -2.48 -5.20
CA VAL A 47 -11.07 -3.31 -4.21
C VAL A 47 -12.02 -3.72 -3.08
N LYS A 48 -11.57 -4.65 -2.23
CA LYS A 48 -12.38 -5.19 -1.11
C LYS A 48 -11.56 -5.20 0.17
N HIS A 49 -12.26 -5.10 1.30
CA HIS A 49 -11.71 -5.21 2.64
C HIS A 49 -10.64 -4.13 2.92
N PRO A 50 -11.04 -2.85 3.04
CA PRO A 50 -10.14 -1.81 3.49
C PRO A 50 -9.61 -2.09 4.92
N PRO A 51 -8.41 -1.63 5.28
CA PRO A 51 -7.55 -0.75 4.48
C PRO A 51 -6.84 -1.46 3.33
N LYS A 52 -6.64 -0.75 2.21
CA LYS A 52 -5.86 -1.21 1.06
C LYS A 52 -4.88 -0.15 0.59
N VAL A 53 -3.62 -0.55 0.42
CA VAL A 53 -2.60 0.28 -0.22
C VAL A 53 -2.59 -0.03 -1.71
N LEU A 54 -2.71 1.00 -2.53
CA LEU A 54 -2.72 0.91 -3.97
C LEU A 54 -1.40 1.46 -4.53
N PHE A 55 -0.73 0.66 -5.36
CA PHE A 55 0.54 1.02 -6.00
C PHE A 55 0.70 0.33 -7.35
N LYS A 56 1.57 0.86 -8.21
CA LYS A 56 2.00 0.15 -9.43
C LYS A 56 3.30 -0.59 -9.15
N ASP A 57 3.36 -1.89 -9.46
CA ASP A 57 4.58 -2.67 -9.28
C ASP A 57 5.66 -2.30 -10.31
N GLN A 58 6.87 -2.85 -10.14
CA GLN A 58 8.01 -2.62 -11.02
C GLN A 58 7.81 -3.08 -12.49
N HIS A 59 6.69 -3.74 -12.80
CA HIS A 59 6.30 -4.14 -14.15
C HIS A 59 5.12 -3.31 -14.70
N GLY A 60 4.63 -2.32 -13.92
CA GLY A 60 3.52 -1.44 -14.29
C GLY A 60 2.13 -2.00 -13.98
N HIS A 61 2.03 -3.13 -13.26
CA HIS A 61 0.74 -3.69 -12.88
C HIS A 61 0.14 -2.95 -11.68
N ASP A 62 -1.17 -2.71 -11.70
CA ASP A 62 -1.90 -2.20 -10.54
C ASP A 62 -2.00 -3.27 -9.43
N VAL A 63 -1.70 -2.85 -8.20
CA VAL A 63 -1.71 -3.71 -7.02
C VAL A 63 -2.51 -3.03 -5.92
N ALA A 64 -3.46 -3.77 -5.33
CA ALA A 64 -4.13 -3.41 -4.10
C ALA A 64 -3.82 -4.45 -3.02
N HIS A 65 -3.13 -4.06 -1.94
CA HIS A 65 -2.62 -5.00 -0.95
C HIS A 65 -3.01 -4.62 0.48
N ASN A 66 -3.10 -5.62 1.38
CA ASN A 66 -3.30 -5.36 2.80
C ASN A 66 -2.01 -4.72 3.37
N PRO A 67 -2.08 -3.53 4.01
CA PRO A 67 -0.96 -2.88 4.67
C PRO A 67 -0.09 -3.81 5.54
N GLU A 68 -0.72 -4.65 6.37
CA GLU A 68 -0.06 -5.52 7.35
C GLU A 68 0.81 -6.64 6.73
N THR A 69 0.86 -6.69 5.40
CA THR A 69 1.64 -7.67 4.62
C THR A 69 2.64 -7.00 3.66
N LEU A 70 2.74 -5.68 3.75
CA LEU A 70 3.73 -4.86 3.07
C LEU A 70 4.86 -4.50 4.04
N GLU A 71 5.93 -3.96 3.48
CA GLU A 71 7.02 -3.29 4.19
C GLU A 71 7.33 -1.97 3.46
N VAL A 72 7.48 -0.88 4.22
CA VAL A 72 7.96 0.39 3.66
C VAL A 72 9.48 0.31 3.50
N VAL A 73 9.95 0.49 2.26
CA VAL A 73 11.39 0.41 1.93
C VAL A 73 12.01 1.76 1.59
N ASN A 74 11.19 2.75 1.28
CA ASN A 74 11.60 4.15 1.16
C ASN A 74 10.46 5.08 1.61
N LYS A 75 10.81 6.08 2.41
CA LYS A 75 9.90 7.13 2.86
C LYS A 75 10.05 8.33 1.95
N GLU A 76 8.95 8.87 1.44
CA GLU A 76 9.03 10.21 0.87
C GLU A 76 9.25 11.19 2.03
N HIS A 77 10.40 11.86 2.05
CA HIS A 77 10.66 12.92 3.02
C HIS A 77 10.03 14.21 2.50
N ILE A 78 8.93 14.62 3.11
CA ILE A 78 8.43 15.99 2.98
C ILE A 78 9.29 16.86 3.91
N ASP A 79 10.33 17.48 3.35
CA ASP A 79 11.12 18.55 3.99
C ASP A 79 10.29 19.82 4.24
#